data_AF-A0A373CZQ7-F1
#
_entry.id   AF-A0A373CZQ7-F1
#
_cell.length_a   1.000
_cell.length_b   1.000
_cell.length_c   1.000
_cell.angle_alpha   90.00
_cell.angle_beta   90.00
_cell.angle_gamma   90.00
#
_symmetry.space_group_name_H-M   'P 1'
#
loop_
_entity.id
_entity.type
_entity.pdbx_description
1 polymer ?
#
loop_
_entity_poly.entity_id
_entity_poly.type
_entity_poly.pdbx_seq_one_letter_code
_entity_poly.pdbx_strand_id
1 'polypeptide(L)'
;MLTGTVLINELVDELNELKLSTMAATLDDLYHKPGFLEMDRLTLIAELIGPQFQEKVSTTLKNRLTAAHLKGSPEELSDCVDSDKREYLPAGITEVLSSFDFIERGYNLCILGESDAGKSYLAKAIGIKACNRY
;
A
#
# COMPACT_ATOMS: atom_id res chain seq x y z
N MET A 1 -32.18 6.32 -28.05
CA MET A 1 -30.75 6.63 -28.01
C MET A 1 -30.46 7.15 -26.62
N LEU A 2 -29.61 6.46 -25.84
CA LEU A 2 -29.13 7.03 -24.58
C LEU A 2 -28.33 8.30 -24.94
N THR A 3 -28.69 9.45 -24.36
CA THR A 3 -27.83 10.63 -24.45
C THR A 3 -26.53 10.35 -23.70
N GLY A 4 -25.40 10.97 -24.09
CA GLY A 4 -24.12 10.76 -23.42
C GLY A 4 -24.18 11.00 -21.90
N THR A 5 -25.08 11.88 -21.47
CA THR A 5 -25.39 12.18 -20.07
C THR A 5 -26.14 11.08 -19.31
N VAL A 6 -26.92 10.22 -19.99
CA VAL A 6 -27.57 9.08 -19.29
C VAL A 6 -26.56 7.96 -19.12
N LEU A 7 -25.75 7.70 -20.15
CA LEU A 7 -24.69 6.68 -20.09
C LEU A 7 -23.63 7.00 -19.01
N ILE A 8 -23.22 8.27 -18.87
CA ILE A 8 -22.24 8.65 -17.85
C ILE A 8 -22.78 8.41 -16.43
N ASN A 9 -24.06 8.72 -16.19
CA ASN A 9 -24.69 8.50 -14.88
C ASN A 9 -24.77 7.02 -14.54
N GLU A 10 -25.17 6.18 -15.49
CA GLU A 10 -25.19 4.72 -15.32
C GLU A 10 -23.80 4.18 -14.97
N LEU A 11 -22.75 4.62 -15.68
CA LEU A 11 -21.37 4.21 -15.39
C LEU A 11 -20.88 4.69 -14.01
N VAL A 12 -21.24 5.90 -13.61
CA VAL A 12 -20.91 6.44 -12.27
C VAL A 12 -21.59 5.61 -11.18
N ASP A 13 -22.85 5.24 -11.37
CA ASP A 13 -23.59 4.39 -10.43
C ASP A 13 -22.96 2.99 -10.33
N GLU A 14 -22.65 2.35 -11.46
CA GLU A 14 -21.97 1.05 -11.51
C GLU A 14 -20.60 1.09 -10.79
N LEU A 15 -19.80 2.15 -11.01
CA LEU A 15 -18.51 2.31 -10.35
C LEU A 15 -18.67 2.46 -8.83
N ASN A 16 -19.69 3.17 -8.38
CA ASN A 16 -19.99 3.30 -6.95
C ASN A 16 -20.43 1.97 -6.32
N GLU A 17 -21.26 1.18 -7.01
CA GLU A 17 -21.64 -0.17 -6.56
C GLU A 17 -20.43 -1.10 -6.42
N LEU A 18 -19.45 -0.98 -7.33
CA LEU A 18 -18.18 -1.70 -7.27
C LEU A 18 -17.19 -1.15 -6.22
N LYS A 19 -17.58 -0.12 -5.46
CA LYS A 19 -16.74 0.58 -4.47
C LYS A 19 -15.50 1.21 -5.12
N LEU A 20 -15.66 1.78 -6.32
CA LEU A 20 -14.65 2.53 -7.07
C LEU A 20 -15.01 4.03 -7.07
N SER A 21 -15.31 4.58 -5.89
CA SER A 21 -15.86 5.94 -5.73
C SER A 21 -14.94 7.04 -6.27
N THR A 22 -13.63 6.88 -6.14
CA THR A 22 -12.67 7.86 -6.68
C THR A 22 -12.66 7.83 -8.21
N MET A 23 -12.77 6.64 -8.81
CA MET A 23 -12.89 6.49 -10.25
C MET A 23 -14.21 7.07 -10.77
N ALA A 24 -15.31 6.88 -10.02
CA ALA A 24 -16.62 7.45 -10.34
C ALA A 24 -16.58 8.98 -10.38
N ALA A 25 -16.02 9.62 -9.34
CA ALA A 25 -15.84 11.06 -9.29
C ALA A 25 -14.93 11.57 -10.43
N THR A 26 -13.83 10.86 -10.70
CA THR A 26 -12.91 11.23 -11.78
C THR A 26 -13.58 11.13 -13.16
N LEU A 27 -14.42 10.12 -13.38
CA LEU A 27 -15.17 9.95 -14.62
C LEU A 27 -16.14 11.10 -14.87
N ASP A 28 -16.89 11.50 -13.85
CA ASP A 28 -17.80 12.64 -13.91
C ASP A 28 -17.05 13.94 -14.20
N ASP A 29 -15.94 14.18 -13.50
CA ASP A 29 -15.07 15.34 -13.73
C ASP A 29 -14.51 15.37 -15.16
N LEU A 30 -14.02 14.24 -15.67
CA LEU A 30 -13.44 14.14 -17.00
C LEU A 30 -14.46 14.42 -18.09
N TYR A 31 -15.68 13.88 -17.96
CA TYR A 31 -16.74 14.07 -18.94
C TYR A 31 -17.12 15.55 -19.10
N HIS A 32 -17.05 16.33 -18.03
CA HIS A 32 -17.35 17.77 -18.04
C HIS A 32 -16.16 18.65 -18.46
N LYS A 33 -14.97 18.09 -18.71
CA LYS A 33 -13.81 18.86 -19.19
C LYS A 33 -13.91 19.18 -20.68
N PRO A 34 -13.52 20.39 -21.12
CA PRO A 34 -13.58 20.79 -22.52
C PRO A 34 -12.71 19.95 -23.46
N GLY A 35 -11.66 19.28 -22.95
CA GLY A 35 -10.76 18.42 -23.72
C GLY A 35 -11.15 16.94 -23.78
N PHE A 36 -12.29 16.54 -23.22
CA PHE A 36 -12.66 15.11 -23.10
C PHE A 36 -12.66 14.36 -24.44
N LEU A 37 -13.19 14.96 -25.49
CA LEU A 37 -13.27 14.37 -26.83
C LEU A 37 -11.91 14.29 -27.54
N GLU A 38 -10.95 15.10 -27.13
CA GLU A 38 -9.61 15.20 -27.71
C GLU A 38 -8.59 14.32 -26.98
N MET A 39 -8.95 13.76 -25.82
CA MET A 39 -8.08 12.88 -25.06
C MET A 39 -7.82 11.57 -25.79
N ASP A 40 -6.55 11.15 -25.78
CA ASP A 40 -6.19 9.80 -26.17
C ASP A 40 -6.87 8.76 -25.25
N ARG A 41 -7.25 7.62 -25.83
CA ARG A 41 -8.01 6.58 -25.13
C ARG A 41 -7.23 5.96 -23.99
N LEU A 42 -5.92 5.76 -24.14
CA LEU A 42 -5.08 5.22 -23.07
C LEU A 42 -4.87 6.26 -21.97
N THR A 43 -4.74 7.54 -22.33
CA THR A 43 -4.68 8.63 -21.36
C THR A 43 -5.95 8.69 -20.51
N LEU A 44 -7.13 8.57 -21.12
CA LEU A 44 -8.40 8.54 -20.40
C LEU A 44 -8.47 7.37 -19.41
N ILE A 45 -8.07 6.16 -19.83
CA ILE A 45 -8.03 4.99 -18.93
C ILE A 45 -7.02 5.22 -17.79
N ALA A 46 -5.85 5.79 -18.08
CA ALA A 46 -4.83 6.07 -17.08
C ALA A 46 -5.31 7.12 -16.05
N GLU A 47 -5.96 8.19 -16.51
CA GLU A 47 -6.53 9.24 -15.63
C GLU A 47 -7.67 8.70 -14.76
N LEU A 48 -8.46 7.74 -15.25
CA LEU A 48 -9.49 7.09 -14.45
C LEU A 48 -8.92 6.12 -13.39
N ILE A 49 -8.00 5.25 -13.79
CA ILE A 49 -7.49 4.17 -12.93
C ILE A 49 -6.48 4.71 -11.90
N GLY A 50 -5.64 5.66 -12.28
CA GLY A 50 -4.52 6.16 -11.47
C GLY A 50 -4.94 6.61 -10.06
N PRO A 51 -5.87 7.57 -9.92
CA PRO A 51 -6.36 8.05 -8.63
C PRO A 51 -6.97 6.92 -7.78
N GLN A 52 -7.80 6.07 -8.38
CA GLN A 52 -8.45 4.96 -7.69
C GLN A 52 -7.46 3.91 -7.19
N PHE A 53 -6.43 3.61 -7.97
CA PHE A 53 -5.36 2.69 -7.59
C PHE A 53 -4.55 3.25 -6.42
N GLN A 54 -4.15 4.53 -6.47
CA GLN A 54 -3.44 5.19 -5.39
C GLN A 54 -4.23 5.21 -4.07
N GLU A 55 -5.54 5.51 -4.14
CA GLU A 55 -6.44 5.46 -2.99
C GLU A 55 -6.46 4.05 -2.38
N LYS A 56 -6.63 3.00 -3.20
CA LYS A 56 -6.68 1.62 -2.73
C LYS A 56 -5.36 1.19 -2.09
N VAL A 57 -4.22 1.49 -2.71
CA VAL A 57 -2.89 1.17 -2.15
C VAL A 57 -2.72 1.86 -0.79
N SER A 58 -3.02 3.15 -0.70
CA SER A 58 -2.90 3.93 0.54
C SER A 58 -3.83 3.43 1.65
N THR A 59 -5.10 3.19 1.32
CA THR A 59 -6.10 2.73 2.28
C THR A 59 -5.80 1.32 2.78
N THR A 60 -5.41 0.42 1.88
CA THR A 60 -4.99 -0.95 2.22
C THR A 60 -3.82 -0.94 3.20
N LEU A 61 -2.77 -0.17 2.91
CA LEU A 61 -1.63 -0.02 3.81
C LEU A 61 -2.05 0.54 5.18
N LYS A 62 -2.82 1.63 5.20
CA LYS A 62 -3.32 2.25 6.43
C LYS A 62 -4.14 1.29 7.27
N ASN A 63 -5.00 0.49 6.64
CA ASN A 63 -5.83 -0.50 7.32
C ASN A 63 -4.97 -1.62 7.92
N ARG A 64 -3.96 -2.12 7.20
CA ARG A 64 -3.02 -3.13 7.70
C ARG A 64 -2.23 -2.63 8.90
N LEU A 65 -1.64 -1.44 8.80
CA LEU A 65 -0.92 -0.80 9.91
C LEU A 65 -1.81 -0.57 11.14
N THR A 66 -3.08 -0.22 10.91
CA THR A 66 -4.05 -0.04 12.00
C THR A 66 -4.40 -1.38 12.65
N ALA A 67 -4.68 -2.42 11.88
CA ALA A 67 -4.98 -3.76 12.37
C ALA A 67 -3.80 -4.41 13.12
N ALA A 68 -2.57 -4.13 12.68
CA ALA A 68 -1.35 -4.60 13.34
C ALA A 68 -0.92 -3.75 14.54
N HIS A 69 -1.64 -2.66 14.88
CA HIS A 69 -1.26 -1.70 15.91
C HIS A 69 0.12 -1.03 15.70
N LEU A 70 0.53 -0.85 14.44
CA LEU A 70 1.81 -0.26 14.03
C LEU A 70 1.65 1.17 13.48
N LYS A 71 0.45 1.75 13.57
CA LYS A 71 0.20 3.11 13.07
C LYS A 71 1.02 4.15 13.86
N GLY A 72 1.77 4.99 13.14
CA GLY A 72 2.59 6.06 13.73
C GLY A 72 3.92 5.59 14.32
N SER A 73 4.29 4.33 14.09
CA SER A 73 5.57 3.74 14.47
C SER A 73 6.66 4.18 13.48
N PRO A 74 7.74 4.86 13.91
CA PRO A 74 8.82 5.34 13.03
C PRO A 74 9.88 4.27 12.70
N GLU A 75 9.70 3.04 13.19
CA GLU A 75 10.72 1.99 13.08
C GLU A 75 10.89 1.51 11.63
N GLU A 76 12.13 1.58 11.11
CA GLU A 76 12.46 1.14 9.76
C GLU A 76 13.44 -0.03 9.75
N LEU A 77 13.24 -0.96 8.81
CA LEU A 77 14.12 -2.11 8.68
C LEU A 77 15.50 -1.71 8.13
N SER A 78 15.58 -0.63 7.35
CA SER A 78 16.82 -0.03 6.86
C SER A 78 17.73 0.49 7.96
N ASP A 79 17.17 0.88 9.11
CA ASP A 79 17.93 1.36 10.27
C ASP A 79 18.42 0.20 11.17
N CYS A 80 18.01 -1.04 10.88
CA CYS A 80 18.44 -2.23 11.59
C CYS A 80 19.76 -2.76 10.98
N VAL A 81 20.87 -2.10 11.32
CA VAL A 81 22.22 -2.45 10.83
C VAL A 81 23.16 -2.84 11.96
N ASP A 82 24.15 -3.68 11.63
CA ASP A 82 25.22 -4.03 12.57
C ASP A 82 26.07 -2.79 12.93
N SER A 83 26.47 -2.71 14.19
CA SER A 83 27.28 -1.63 14.77
C SER A 83 28.03 -2.13 16.00
N ASP A 84 28.99 -1.34 16.50
CA ASP A 84 29.75 -1.67 17.73
C ASP A 84 28.86 -1.92 18.96
N LYS A 85 27.62 -1.42 18.95
CA LYS A 85 26.65 -1.56 20.06
C LYS A 85 25.59 -2.63 19.81
N ARG A 86 25.44 -3.09 18.57
CA ARG A 86 24.37 -4.02 18.18
C ARG A 86 24.82 -4.87 17.02
N GLU A 87 24.76 -6.18 17.22
CA GLU A 87 25.02 -7.18 16.20
C GLU A 87 23.78 -8.06 16.02
N TYR A 88 23.35 -8.26 14.78
CA TYR A 88 22.26 -9.13 14.40
C TYR A 88 22.81 -10.48 13.95
N LEU A 89 22.50 -11.52 14.72
CA LEU A 89 22.96 -12.87 14.45
C LEU A 89 21.84 -13.75 13.88
N PRO A 90 22.14 -14.67 12.94
CA PRO A 90 23.44 -14.84 12.26
C PRO A 90 23.76 -13.66 11.33
N ALA A 91 25.05 -13.46 11.01
CA ALA A 91 25.46 -12.39 10.11
C ALA A 91 24.68 -12.44 8.77
N GLY A 92 24.19 -11.29 8.32
CA GLY A 92 23.36 -11.18 7.13
C GLY A 92 21.86 -11.45 7.35
N ILE A 93 21.41 -11.64 8.59
CA ILE A 93 20.02 -11.95 8.89
C ILE A 93 19.07 -10.78 8.55
N THR A 94 19.52 -9.53 8.67
CA THR A 94 18.70 -8.36 8.37
C THR A 94 18.37 -8.28 6.88
N GLU A 95 19.31 -8.61 6.00
CA GLU A 95 19.06 -8.75 4.55
C GLU A 95 18.11 -9.91 4.27
N VAL A 96 18.31 -11.07 4.91
CA VAL A 96 17.41 -12.23 4.75
C VAL A 96 15.99 -11.88 5.21
N LEU A 97 15.83 -11.20 6.34
CA LEU A 97 14.52 -10.75 6.82
C LEU A 97 13.89 -9.70 5.90
N SER A 98 14.71 -8.87 5.25
CA SER A 98 14.23 -7.87 4.28
C SER A 98 13.67 -8.49 3.00
N SER A 99 14.01 -9.74 2.67
CA SER A 99 13.43 -10.48 1.54
C SER A 99 11.95 -10.86 1.79
N PHE A 100 11.58 -11.06 3.06
CA PHE A 100 10.30 -11.60 3.51
C PHE A 100 9.95 -13.02 3.01
N ASP A 101 10.93 -13.80 2.56
CA ASP A 101 10.75 -15.20 2.16
C ASP A 101 10.11 -16.07 3.27
N PHE A 102 10.35 -15.71 4.54
CA PHE A 102 9.80 -16.42 5.68
C PHE A 102 8.26 -16.31 5.74
N ILE A 103 7.66 -15.22 5.23
CA ILE A 103 6.20 -15.08 5.16
C ILE A 103 5.64 -16.02 4.09
N GLU A 104 6.24 -16.03 2.90
CA GLU A 104 5.81 -16.90 1.78
C GLU A 104 5.91 -18.39 2.15
N ARG A 105 6.94 -18.75 2.92
CA ARG A 105 7.17 -20.12 3.40
C ARG A 105 6.39 -20.47 4.66
N GLY A 106 5.70 -19.51 5.29
CA GLY A 106 4.94 -19.74 6.53
C GLY A 106 5.82 -20.04 7.76
N TYR A 107 7.04 -19.50 7.81
CA TYR A 107 7.96 -19.67 8.93
C TYR A 107 7.69 -18.67 10.06
N ASN A 108 7.87 -19.13 11.30
CA ASN A 108 7.79 -18.29 12.48
C ASN A 108 9.10 -17.54 12.71
N LEU A 109 9.01 -16.27 13.11
CA LEU A 109 10.16 -15.46 13.49
C LEU A 109 10.23 -15.34 15.02
N CYS A 110 11.34 -15.81 15.61
CA CYS A 110 11.65 -15.60 17.02
C CYS A 110 12.79 -14.58 17.17
N ILE A 111 12.53 -13.48 17.87
CA ILE A 111 13.52 -12.43 18.14
C ILE A 111 14.01 -12.60 19.58
N LEU A 112 15.29 -12.93 19.75
CA LEU A 112 15.94 -13.16 21.03
C LEU A 112 17.05 -12.13 21.27
N GLY A 113 17.34 -11.81 22.53
CA GLY A 113 18.36 -10.85 22.90
C GLY A 113 18.14 -10.28 24.29
N GLU A 114 19.16 -9.60 24.82
CA GLU A 114 19.13 -8.95 26.14
C GLU A 114 18.02 -7.89 26.24
N SER A 115 17.61 -7.57 27.47
CA SER A 115 16.66 -6.47 27.69
C SER A 115 17.22 -5.18 27.11
N ASP A 116 16.35 -4.33 26.56
CA ASP A 116 16.73 -3.07 25.91
C ASP A 116 17.63 -3.17 24.65
N ALA A 117 17.88 -4.40 24.14
CA ALA A 117 18.63 -4.59 22.89
C ALA A 117 17.88 -4.13 21.61
N GLY A 118 16.68 -3.55 21.74
CA GLY A 118 15.87 -3.11 20.60
C GLY A 118 15.07 -4.20 19.89
N LYS A 119 14.79 -5.32 20.56
CA LYS A 119 13.94 -6.41 20.01
C LYS A 119 12.58 -5.89 19.53
N SER A 120 11.93 -5.04 20.31
CA SER A 120 10.65 -4.45 19.96
C SER A 120 10.76 -3.52 18.74
N TYR A 121 11.88 -2.82 18.59
CA TYR A 121 12.14 -1.98 17.42
C TYR A 121 12.22 -2.84 16.16
N LEU A 122 13.05 -3.89 16.18
CA LEU A 122 13.18 -4.83 15.05
C LEU A 122 11.84 -5.48 14.69
N ALA A 123 11.09 -5.94 15.69
CA ALA A 123 9.78 -6.58 15.47
C ALA A 123 8.80 -5.64 14.74
N LYS A 124 8.74 -4.37 15.16
CA LYS A 124 7.88 -3.37 14.53
C LYS A 124 8.36 -3.00 13.12
N ALA A 125 9.66 -2.80 12.92
CA ALA A 125 10.24 -2.51 11.62
C ALA A 125 9.90 -3.60 10.58
N ILE A 126 10.03 -4.87 10.97
CA ILE A 126 9.64 -6.01 10.14
C ILE A 126 8.14 -5.98 9.86
N GLY A 127 7.31 -5.76 10.89
CA GLY A 127 5.86 -5.70 10.74
C GLY A 127 5.38 -4.59 9.80
N ILE A 128 5.98 -3.40 9.89
CA ILE A 128 5.65 -2.25 9.03
C ILE A 128 6.02 -2.56 7.57
N LYS A 129 7.23 -3.10 7.35
CA LYS A 129 7.68 -3.45 6.01
C LYS A 129 6.88 -4.61 5.42
N ALA A 130 6.42 -5.57 6.23
CA ALA A 130 5.47 -6.60 5.82
C ALA A 130 4.12 -6.00 5.37
N CYS A 131 3.56 -5.05 6.14
CA CYS A 131 2.29 -4.37 5.78
C CYS A 131 2.38 -3.60 4.44
N ASN A 132 3.57 -3.09 4.10
CA ASN A 132 3.84 -2.43 2.83
C ASN A 132 3.87 -3.39 1.63
N ARG A 133 4.31 -4.64 1.84
CA ARG A 133 4.52 -5.61 0.76
C ARG A 133 3.33 -6.54 0.54
N TYR A 134 2.68 -7.00 1.62
CA TYR A 134 1.59 -7.98 1.61
C TYR A 134 0.28 -7.39 2.04
#